data_AF-A0A521APK2-F1
#
_entry.id   AF-A0A521APK2-F1
#
_cell.length_a   1.000
_cell.length_b   1.000
_cell.length_c   1.000
_cell.angle_alpha   90.00
_cell.angle_beta   90.00
_cell.angle_gamma   90.00
#
_symmetry.space_group_name_H-M   'P 1'
#
loop_
_entity.id
_entity.type
_entity.pdbx_description
1 polymer ?
#
loop_
_entity_poly.entity_id
_entity_poly.type
_entity_poly.pdbx_seq_one_letter_code
_entity_poly.pdbx_strand_id
1 'polypeptide(L)'
;MRVWPALPIFVLLATYAIGDTPQGFELAQADPRAKCASYGFKRGTDGFANCLMQLDRQSSRPAESHDDIVRRYRKLSRDRQGDDRYPVCSASNMNAELDIEIGKWVGDDCQLAP
;
A
#
# COMPACT_ATOMS: atom_id res chain seq x y z
N MET A 1 -55.60 -21.42 -50.36
CA MET A 1 -55.32 -22.44 -49.33
C MET A 1 -53.82 -22.71 -49.34
N ARG A 2 -53.09 -22.07 -48.43
CA ARG A 2 -51.63 -22.19 -48.26
C ARG A 2 -51.41 -22.32 -46.76
N VAL A 3 -51.08 -23.54 -46.35
CA VAL A 3 -50.66 -23.88 -44.99
C VAL A 3 -49.20 -23.44 -44.82
N TRP A 4 -48.94 -22.54 -43.89
CA TRP A 4 -47.59 -22.25 -43.40
C TRP A 4 -47.55 -22.62 -41.91
N PRO A 5 -46.66 -23.53 -41.49
CA PRO A 5 -46.64 -24.02 -40.11
C PRO A 5 -46.10 -22.93 -39.18
N ALA A 6 -46.82 -22.70 -38.09
CA ALA A 6 -46.43 -21.87 -36.98
C ALA A 6 -45.12 -22.42 -36.37
N LEU A 7 -44.02 -21.71 -36.59
CA LEU A 7 -42.82 -21.81 -35.76
C LEU A 7 -43.19 -21.36 -34.33
N PRO A 8 -42.99 -22.19 -33.30
CA PRO A 8 -43.35 -21.82 -31.94
C PRO A 8 -42.37 -20.76 -31.45
N ILE A 9 -42.85 -19.52 -31.36
CA ILE A 9 -42.26 -18.44 -30.56
C ILE A 9 -42.49 -18.82 -29.09
N PHE A 10 -41.72 -19.78 -28.58
CA PHE A 10 -41.70 -20.17 -27.17
C PHE A 10 -40.27 -20.53 -26.73
N VAL A 11 -39.30 -19.72 -27.17
CA VAL A 11 -37.96 -19.67 -26.56
C VAL A 11 -37.65 -18.20 -26.22
N LEU A 12 -38.56 -17.62 -25.44
CA LEU A 12 -38.33 -16.39 -24.68
C LEU A 12 -38.54 -16.79 -23.22
N LEU A 13 -37.50 -16.63 -22.39
CA LEU A 13 -37.40 -16.97 -20.96
C LEU A 13 -36.63 -18.27 -20.64
N ALA A 14 -35.36 -18.30 -21.00
CA ALA A 14 -34.38 -19.03 -20.19
C ALA A 14 -33.12 -18.16 -20.04
N THR A 15 -33.03 -17.54 -18.86
CA THR A 15 -31.79 -17.18 -18.16
C THR A 15 -30.87 -16.18 -18.87
N TYR A 16 -31.21 -14.90 -18.69
CA TYR A 16 -30.22 -13.84 -18.51
C TYR A 16 -29.40 -14.18 -17.24
N ALA A 17 -28.32 -14.95 -17.38
CA ALA A 17 -27.28 -15.02 -16.35
C ALA A 17 -26.36 -13.81 -16.54
N ILE A 18 -26.81 -12.66 -16.02
CA ILE A 18 -25.92 -11.51 -15.80
C ILE A 18 -24.89 -11.99 -14.80
N GLY A 19 -23.62 -11.83 -15.15
CA GLY A 19 -22.50 -12.27 -14.33
C GLY A 19 -22.51 -11.64 -12.95
N ASP A 20 -22.52 -12.48 -11.94
CA ASP A 20 -21.89 -12.19 -10.65
C ASP A 20 -20.60 -13.00 -10.61
N THR A 21 -19.54 -12.46 -11.21
CA THR A 21 -18.20 -12.74 -10.68
C THR A 21 -18.05 -11.84 -9.45
N PRO A 22 -18.08 -12.36 -8.22
CA PRO A 22 -17.53 -11.59 -7.12
C PRO A 22 -16.06 -11.34 -7.46
N GLN A 23 -15.76 -10.06 -7.71
CA GLN A 23 -14.40 -9.54 -7.84
C GLN A 23 -13.71 -9.69 -6.49
N GLY A 24 -13.26 -10.91 -6.19
CA GLY A 24 -12.27 -11.17 -5.16
C GLY A 24 -10.89 -10.99 -5.76
N PHE A 25 -10.50 -9.75 -6.09
CA PHE A 25 -9.06 -9.45 -6.10
C PHE A 25 -8.63 -9.39 -4.64
N GLU A 26 -8.56 -10.58 -4.02
CA GLU A 26 -7.86 -10.78 -2.76
C GLU A 26 -6.38 -10.60 -3.14
N LEU A 27 -5.94 -9.34 -3.13
CA LEU A 27 -4.52 -9.03 -2.94
C LEU A 27 -4.06 -9.99 -1.86
N ALA A 28 -3.03 -10.78 -2.13
CA ALA A 28 -2.44 -11.71 -1.19
C ALA A 28 -1.87 -10.94 0.01
N GLN A 29 -2.76 -10.42 0.85
CA GLN A 29 -2.46 -9.82 2.12
C GLN A 29 -2.16 -11.02 2.99
N ALA A 30 -0.88 -11.16 3.34
CA ALA A 30 -0.38 -12.31 4.08
C ALA A 30 -1.32 -12.61 5.26
N ASP A 31 -1.97 -13.78 5.25
CA ASP A 31 -2.93 -14.16 6.29
C ASP A 31 -2.22 -14.08 7.66
N PRO A 32 -2.60 -13.13 8.53
CA PRO A 32 -1.95 -12.95 9.83
C PRO A 32 -2.05 -14.21 10.70
N ARG A 33 -3.11 -15.02 10.49
CA ARG A 33 -3.32 -16.29 11.18
C ARG A 33 -2.34 -17.35 10.71
N ALA A 34 -2.06 -17.41 9.40
CA ALA A 34 -1.06 -18.32 8.84
C ALA A 34 0.35 -17.99 9.34
N LYS A 35 0.68 -16.70 9.43
CA LYS A 35 1.97 -16.22 9.96
C LYS A 35 2.15 -16.59 11.43
N CYS A 36 1.12 -16.43 12.26
CA CYS A 36 1.20 -16.88 13.66
C CYS A 36 1.25 -18.40 13.80
N ALA A 37 0.55 -19.15 12.94
CA ALA A 37 0.60 -20.61 12.94
C ALA A 37 1.99 -21.14 12.51
N SER A 38 2.66 -20.48 11.54
CA SER A 38 4.00 -20.88 11.09
C SER A 38 5.09 -20.64 12.15
N TYR A 39 4.90 -19.66 13.04
CA TYR A 39 5.74 -19.48 14.23
C TYR A 39 5.47 -20.50 15.34
N GLY A 40 4.53 -21.43 15.16
CA GLY A 40 4.24 -22.51 16.11
C GLY A 40 3.18 -22.17 17.16
N PHE A 41 2.52 -21.01 17.06
CA PHE A 41 1.41 -20.68 17.95
C PHE A 41 0.17 -21.52 17.61
N LYS A 42 -0.36 -22.25 18.60
CA LYS A 42 -1.60 -23.02 18.44
C LYS A 42 -2.82 -22.11 18.46
N ARG A 43 -3.74 -22.29 17.50
CA ARG A 43 -5.01 -21.56 17.48
C ARG A 43 -5.79 -21.74 18.78
N GLY A 44 -6.46 -20.69 19.23
CA GLY A 44 -7.24 -20.68 20.48
C GLY A 44 -6.41 -20.56 21.76
N THR A 45 -5.10 -20.29 21.66
CA THR A 45 -4.24 -20.01 22.82
C THR A 45 -3.98 -18.51 22.96
N ASP A 46 -3.64 -18.09 24.17
CA ASP A 46 -3.26 -16.70 24.45
C ASP A 46 -2.02 -16.26 23.64
N GLY A 47 -1.08 -17.19 23.39
CA GLY A 47 0.09 -16.93 22.56
C GLY A 47 -0.27 -16.58 21.12
N PHE A 48 -1.27 -17.27 20.55
CA PHE A 48 -1.76 -16.98 19.20
C PHE A 48 -2.48 -15.63 19.13
N ALA A 49 -3.29 -15.29 20.14
CA ALA A 49 -3.94 -13.99 20.24
C ALA A 49 -2.92 -12.84 20.36
N ASN A 50 -1.85 -13.04 21.15
CA ASN A 50 -0.78 -12.05 21.29
C ASN A 50 -0.04 -11.80 19.97
N CYS A 51 0.31 -12.88 19.25
CA CYS A 51 0.93 -12.77 17.94
C CYS A 51 0.06 -11.97 16.95
N LEU A 52 -1.24 -12.27 16.88
CA LEU A 52 -2.17 -11.53 16.03
C LEU A 52 -2.25 -10.06 16.41
N MET A 53 -2.34 -9.74 17.71
CA MET A 53 -2.35 -8.35 18.18
C MET A 53 -1.07 -7.59 17.82
N GLN A 54 0.10 -8.21 17.91
CA GLN A 54 1.36 -7.57 17.53
C GLN A 54 1.42 -7.29 16.04
N LEU A 55 0.99 -8.25 15.22
CA LEU A 55 0.98 -8.10 13.77
C LEU A 55 -0.01 -7.02 13.33
N ASP A 56 -1.19 -6.99 13.93
CA ASP A 56 -2.20 -5.94 13.72
C ASP A 56 -1.66 -4.55 14.08
N ARG A 57 -0.96 -4.41 15.22
CA ARG A 57 -0.29 -3.15 15.59
C ARG A 57 0.77 -2.74 14.58
N GLN A 58 1.52 -3.68 14.03
CA GLN A 58 2.54 -3.40 13.02
C GLN A 58 1.91 -2.98 11.69
N SER A 59 0.83 -3.64 11.28
CA SER A 59 0.05 -3.31 10.09
C SER A 59 -0.72 -2.00 10.22
N SER A 60 -1.09 -1.60 11.44
CA SER A 60 -1.80 -0.36 11.73
C SER A 60 -0.89 0.88 11.76
N ARG A 61 0.44 0.71 11.69
CA ARG A 61 1.33 1.86 11.50
C ARG A 61 1.16 2.31 10.05
N PRO A 62 0.71 3.56 9.80
CA PRO A 62 0.66 4.07 8.43
C PRO A 62 2.06 3.96 7.86
N ALA A 63 2.23 3.23 6.76
CA ALA A 63 3.44 3.34 5.98
C ALA A 63 3.52 4.79 5.52
N GLU A 64 4.59 5.48 5.92
CA GLU A 64 4.81 6.84 5.47
C GLU A 64 5.00 6.82 3.95
N SER A 65 4.26 7.67 3.22
CA SER A 65 4.42 7.74 1.77
C SER A 65 5.79 8.35 1.44
N HIS A 66 6.33 8.01 0.26
CA HIS A 66 7.58 8.63 -0.21
C HIS A 66 7.49 10.16 -0.21
N ASP A 67 6.35 10.70 -0.64
CA ASP A 67 6.10 12.14 -0.67
C ASP A 67 6.12 12.78 0.73
N ASP A 68 5.61 12.07 1.75
CA ASP A 68 5.67 12.53 3.14
C ASP A 68 7.11 12.55 3.66
N ILE A 69 7.93 11.56 3.28
CA ILE A 69 9.36 11.49 3.63
C ILE A 69 10.11 12.67 2.99
N VAL A 70 9.94 12.89 1.69
CA VAL A 70 10.59 14.00 0.96
C VAL A 70 10.15 15.34 1.54
N ARG A 71 8.86 15.51 1.84
CA ARG A 71 8.33 16.72 2.48
C ARG A 71 8.95 16.97 3.85
N ARG A 72 9.11 15.92 4.66
CA ARG A 72 9.78 15.98 5.97
C ARG A 72 11.24 16.36 5.80
N TYR A 73 11.96 15.73 4.88
CA TYR A 73 13.35 16.03 4.57
C TYR A 73 13.54 17.48 4.12
N ARG A 74 12.69 17.95 3.19
CA ARG A 74 12.66 19.36 2.74
C ARG A 74 12.58 20.33 3.91
N LYS A 75 11.68 20.06 4.87
CA LYS A 75 11.52 20.90 6.06
C LYS A 75 12.80 20.90 6.89
N LEU A 76 13.32 19.72 7.23
CA LEU A 76 14.50 19.57 8.07
C LEU A 76 15.75 20.21 7.46
N SER A 77 16.01 19.99 6.16
CA SER A 77 17.15 20.57 5.47
C SER A 77 17.07 22.09 5.40
N ARG A 78 15.87 22.64 5.20
CA ARG A 78 15.63 24.09 5.19
C ARG A 78 15.84 24.70 6.58
N ASP A 79 15.33 24.05 7.62
CA ASP A 79 15.46 24.52 9.01
C ASP A 79 16.93 24.58 9.48
N ARG A 80 17.82 23.82 8.84
CA ARG A 80 19.27 23.74 9.15
C ARG A 80 20.14 24.63 8.27
N GLN A 81 19.55 25.39 7.36
CA GLN A 81 20.32 26.21 6.43
C GLN A 81 21.14 27.27 7.19
N GLY A 82 22.45 27.26 7.01
CA GLY A 82 23.40 28.12 7.72
C GLY A 82 23.93 27.53 9.03
N ASP A 83 23.48 26.34 9.43
CA ASP A 83 24.06 25.60 10.55
C ASP A 83 25.29 24.82 10.08
N ASP A 84 26.45 25.17 10.61
CA ASP A 84 27.75 24.60 10.23
C ASP A 84 27.94 23.16 10.72
N ARG A 85 27.07 22.68 11.62
CA ARG A 85 27.08 21.28 12.09
C ARG A 85 26.56 20.29 11.06
N TYR A 86 25.83 20.77 10.04
CA TYR A 86 25.22 19.92 9.03
C TYR A 86 25.87 20.15 7.64
N PRO A 87 26.26 19.10 6.92
CA PRO A 87 26.75 19.24 5.54
C PRO A 87 25.62 19.64 4.59
N VAL A 88 25.96 20.22 3.44
CA VAL A 88 24.97 20.50 2.39
C VAL A 88 24.48 19.19 1.76
N CYS A 89 23.17 19.05 1.58
CA CYS A 89 22.57 17.90 0.92
C CYS A 89 23.04 17.81 -0.53
N SER A 90 23.45 16.61 -0.96
CA SER A 90 23.92 16.35 -2.32
C SER A 90 23.56 14.94 -2.77
N ALA A 91 23.76 14.65 -4.06
CA ALA A 91 23.61 13.30 -4.62
C ALA A 91 24.56 12.27 -3.99
N SER A 92 25.63 12.71 -3.32
CA SER A 92 26.61 11.84 -2.67
C SER A 92 26.18 11.41 -1.26
N ASN A 93 25.15 12.04 -0.69
CA ASN A 93 24.62 11.67 0.62
C ASN A 93 23.67 10.47 0.45
N MET A 94 24.03 9.32 1.00
CA MET A 94 23.25 8.08 0.85
C MET A 94 21.81 8.18 1.40
N ASN A 95 21.58 9.07 2.37
CA ASN A 95 20.28 9.29 3.00
C ASN A 95 19.52 10.50 2.43
N ALA A 96 20.09 11.19 1.44
CA ALA A 96 19.43 12.32 0.78
C ALA A 96 18.66 11.86 -0.45
N GLU A 97 17.53 12.51 -0.68
CA GLU A 97 16.65 12.29 -1.82
C GLU A 97 16.59 13.58 -2.66
N LEU A 98 16.42 13.45 -3.98
CA LEU A 98 16.18 14.61 -4.84
C LEU A 98 14.71 15.02 -4.74
N ASP A 99 14.49 16.19 -4.19
CA ASP A 99 13.18 16.82 -4.21
C ASP A 99 12.92 17.49 -5.57
N ILE A 100 12.12 16.81 -6.39
CA ILE A 100 11.83 17.25 -7.76
C ILE A 100 11.00 18.53 -7.85
N GLU A 101 10.26 18.91 -6.80
CA GLU A 101 9.46 20.14 -6.82
C GLU A 101 10.32 21.39 -6.71
N ILE A 102 11.41 21.32 -5.93
CA ILE A 102 12.33 22.44 -5.72
C ILE A 102 13.68 22.26 -6.41
N GLY A 103 13.93 21.10 -7.03
CA GLY A 103 15.19 20.78 -7.71
C GLY A 103 16.41 20.76 -6.78
N LYS A 104 16.23 20.35 -5.52
CA LYS A 104 17.29 20.34 -4.49
C LYS A 104 17.33 18.99 -3.79
N TRP A 105 18.52 18.58 -3.38
CA TRP A 105 18.69 17.43 -2.49
C TRP A 105 18.22 17.78 -1.09
N VAL A 106 17.51 16.87 -0.44
CA VAL A 106 16.96 17.01 0.91
C VAL A 106 17.22 15.74 1.72
N GLY A 107 17.40 15.85 3.03
CA GLY A 107 17.75 14.71 3.88
C GLY A 107 17.57 14.97 5.38
N ASP A 108 17.67 13.91 6.16
CA ASP A 108 17.50 13.93 7.61
C ASP A 108 18.70 14.46 8.37
N ASP A 109 19.89 14.48 7.77
CA ASP A 109 21.17 14.86 8.40
C ASP A 109 21.97 15.92 7.63
N CYS A 110 21.33 16.64 6.71
CA CYS A 110 21.97 17.65 5.89
C CYS A 110 21.13 18.94 5.81
N GLN A 111 21.76 20.02 5.37
CA GLN A 111 21.14 21.33 5.13
C GLN A 111 20.86 21.57 3.64
N LEU A 112 19.84 22.38 3.36
CA LEU A 112 19.47 22.72 2.00
C LEU A 112 20.58 23.55 1.34
N ALA A 113 20.95 23.20 0.10
CA ALA A 113 21.91 23.99 -0.65
C ALA A 113 21.40 25.43 -0.84
N PRO A 114 22.27 26.46 -0.72
CA PRO A 114 21.90 27.86 -0.89
C PRO A 114 21.26 28.17 -2.24
#